data_AF-A0A969ET61-F1
#
_entry.id   AF-A0A969ET61-F1
#
_cell.length_a   1.000
_cell.length_b   1.000
_cell.length_c   1.000
_cell.angle_alpha   90.00
_cell.angle_beta   90.00
_cell.angle_gamma   90.00
#
_symmetry.space_group_name_H-M   'P 1'
#
loop_
_entity.id
_entity.type
_entity.pdbx_description
1 polymer ?
#
loop_
_entity_poly.entity_id
_entity_poly.type
_entity_poly.pdbx_seq_one_letter_code
_entity_poly.pdbx_strand_id
1 'polypeptide(L)' 'MNAKAKTTAAELASVQNKATPDERYSRIAEIAYLKSEQRGFEAGQEENDWLEAEQEVEQLGEYWLP' A
#
# COMPACT_ATOMS: atom_id res chain seq x y z
N MET A 1 26.91 -26.17 -10.18
CA MET A 1 25.75 -26.21 -9.28
C MET A 1 24.87 -25.00 -9.55
N ASN A 2 23.67 -25.27 -10.06
CA ASN A 2 22.39 -24.54 -10.06
C ASN A 2 22.27 -23.04 -10.41
N ALA A 3 21.71 -22.85 -11.61
CA ALA A 3 20.54 -22.03 -11.97
C ALA A 3 20.52 -20.53 -11.61
N LYS A 4 20.76 -19.71 -12.64
CA LYS A 4 20.29 -18.32 -12.72
C LYS A 4 18.77 -18.31 -12.65
N ALA A 5 18.18 -17.88 -11.54
CA ALA A 5 16.74 -17.66 -11.44
C ALA A 5 16.36 -16.48 -12.33
N LYS A 6 15.82 -16.79 -13.50
CA LYS A 6 15.22 -15.84 -14.44
C LYS A 6 13.75 -15.69 -14.02
N THR A 7 13.50 -14.99 -12.92
CA THR A 7 12.14 -14.69 -12.46
C THR A 7 11.47 -13.81 -13.51
N THR A 8 10.41 -14.34 -14.10
CA THR A 8 9.74 -13.77 -15.26
C THR A 8 8.71 -12.75 -14.78
N ALA A 9 8.52 -11.63 -15.51
CA ALA A 9 7.61 -10.55 -15.14
C ALA A 9 6.15 -10.99 -14.86
N ALA A 10 5.74 -12.15 -15.36
CA ALA A 10 4.45 -12.78 -15.07
C ALA A 10 4.32 -13.30 -13.62
N GLU A 11 5.44 -13.67 -12.97
CA GLU A 11 5.43 -14.14 -11.58
C GLU A 11 5.27 -12.96 -10.61
N LEU A 12 5.91 -11.82 -10.90
CA LEU A 12 5.67 -10.55 -10.20
C LEU A 12 4.22 -10.06 -10.36
N ALA A 13 3.62 -10.24 -11.54
CA ALA A 13 2.23 -9.88 -11.80
C ALA A 13 1.22 -10.79 -11.07
N SER A 14 1.56 -12.06 -10.84
CA SER A 14 0.67 -13.02 -10.16
C SER A 14 0.59 -12.81 -8.64
N VAL A 15 1.59 -12.15 -8.04
CA VAL A 15 1.56 -11.72 -6.63
C VAL A 15 0.59 -10.54 -6.43
N GLN A 16 0.42 -9.68 -7.43
CA GLN A 16 -0.46 -8.50 -7.34
C GLN A 16 -1.96 -8.80 -7.20
N ASN A 17 -2.39 -10.04 -7.46
CA ASN A 17 -3.83 -10.36 -7.51
C ASN A 17 -4.43 -10.75 -6.15
N LYS A 18 -3.65 -10.76 -5.08
CA LYS A 18 -4.17 -10.85 -3.71
C LYS A 18 -3.43 -9.82 -2.90
N ALA A 19 -4.05 -8.66 -2.67
CA ALA A 19 -3.56 -7.69 -1.69
C ALA A 19 -3.35 -8.42 -0.37
N THR A 20 -2.12 -8.83 -0.12
CA THR A 20 -1.73 -9.47 1.13
C THR A 20 -1.89 -8.42 2.24
N PRO A 21 -2.09 -8.82 3.50
CA PRO A 21 -2.14 -7.89 4.61
C PRO A 21 -0.96 -6.90 4.60
N ASP A 22 0.21 -7.37 4.17
CA ASP A 22 1.44 -6.60 4.02
C ASP A 22 1.35 -5.48 2.95
N GLU A 23 0.71 -5.75 1.81
CA GLU A 23 0.47 -4.76 0.76
C GLU A 23 -0.53 -3.70 1.20
N ARG A 24 -1.56 -4.09 1.97
CA ARG A 24 -2.48 -3.12 2.57
C ARG A 24 -1.74 -2.16 3.51
N TYR A 25 -0.96 -2.71 4.45
CA TYR A 25 -0.18 -1.89 5.38
C TYR A 25 0.80 -0.97 4.67
N SER A 26 1.50 -1.47 3.64
CA SER A 26 2.42 -0.66 2.84
C SER A 26 1.71 0.53 2.17
N ARG A 27 0.50 0.29 1.65
CA ARG A 27 -0.29 1.33 0.97
C ARG A 27 -0.87 2.37 1.94
N ILE A 28 -1.32 1.93 3.11
CA ILE A 28 -1.77 2.81 4.21
C ILE A 28 -0.61 3.71 4.63
N ALA A 29 0.57 3.13 4.88
CA ALA A 29 1.75 3.88 5.29
C ALA A 29 2.20 4.91 4.24
N GLU A 30 2.15 4.56 2.95
CA GLU A 30 2.48 5.48 1.86
C GLU A 30 1.50 6.68 1.80
N ILE A 31 0.20 6.42 1.90
CA ILE A 31 -0.81 7.50 1.87
C ILE A 31 -0.70 8.38 3.12
N ALA A 32 -0.51 7.79 4.30
CA ALA A 32 -0.31 8.55 5.54
C ALA A 32 0.94 9.44 5.47
N TYR A 33 2.05 8.91 4.92
CA TYR A 33 3.27 9.68 4.70
C TYR A 33 3.01 10.87 3.76
N LEU A 34 2.34 10.65 2.61
CA LEU A 34 2.05 11.72 1.66
C LEU A 34 1.13 12.79 2.24
N LYS A 35 0.14 12.40 3.05
CA LYS A 35 -0.74 13.35 3.77
C LYS A 35 0.06 14.19 4.77
N SER A 36 0.92 13.53 5.55
CA SER A 36 1.79 14.22 6.50
C SER A 36 2.75 15.16 5.79
N GLU A 37 3.37 14.73 4.67
CA GLU A 37 4.26 15.55 3.84
C GLU A 37 3.56 16.80 3.28
N GLN A 38 2.32 16.67 2.79
CA GLN A 38 1.52 17.81 2.29
C GLN A 38 1.26 18.86 3.37
N ARG A 39 1.19 18.44 4.64
CA ARG A 39 1.02 19.31 5.81
C ARG A 39 2.36 19.78 6.40
N GLY A 40 3.49 19.32 5.87
CA GLY A 40 4.82 19.63 6.38
C GLY A 40 5.20 18.87 7.67
N PHE A 41 4.66 17.66 7.85
CA PHE A 41 4.86 16.80 9.01
C PHE A 41 4.47 17.47 10.32
N GLU A 42 3.28 18.08 10.36
CA GLU A 42 2.72 18.68 11.56
C GLU A 42 2.56 17.63 12.68
N ALA A 43 3.11 17.91 13.86
CA ALA A 43 3.06 17.00 15.00
C ALA A 43 1.63 16.91 15.57
N GLY A 44 1.22 15.70 15.99
CA GLY A 44 -0.11 15.45 16.53
C GLY A 44 -1.18 15.14 15.48
N GLN A 45 -0.79 14.95 14.21
CA GLN A 45 -1.68 14.51 13.13
C GLN A 45 -1.34 13.11 12.62
N GLU A 46 -0.30 12.45 13.14
CA GLU A 46 0.19 11.16 12.65
C GLU A 46 -0.89 10.07 12.72
N GLU A 47 -1.64 10.03 13.83
CA GLU A 47 -2.73 9.06 14.01
C GLU A 47 -3.91 9.35 13.07
N ASN A 48 -4.22 10.63 12.82
CA ASN A 48 -5.27 11.01 11.89
C ASN A 48 -4.86 10.73 10.44
N ASP A 49 -3.60 11.02 10.06
CA ASP A 49 -3.02 10.69 8.76
C ASP A 49 -3.18 9.20 8.47
N TRP A 50 -2.90 8.35 9.48
CA TRP A 50 -3.07 6.91 9.38
C TRP A 50 -4.53 6.48 9.24
N LEU A 51 -5.43 6.98 10.09
CA LEU A 51 -6.85 6.65 10.04
C LEU A 51 -7.50 7.06 8.71
N GLU A 52 -7.16 8.26 8.21
CA GLU A 52 -7.59 8.72 6.89
C GLU A 52 -7.06 7.82 5.78
N ALA A 53 -5.79 7.42 5.85
CA ALA A 53 -5.19 6.51 4.88
C ALA A 53 -5.83 5.12 4.89
N GLU A 54 -6.19 4.58 6.05
CA GLU A 54 -6.92 3.32 6.18
C GLU A 54 -8.28 3.38 5.48
N GLN A 55 -9.05 4.44 5.70
CA GLN A 55 -10.34 4.64 5.04
C GLN A 55 -10.19 4.80 3.53
N GLU A 56 -9.15 5.50 3.07
CA GLU A 56 -8.89 5.72 1.66
C GLU A 56 -8.52 4.40 0.95
N VAL A 57 -7.68 3.57 1.57
CA VAL A 57 -7.35 2.22 1.07
C VAL A 57 -8.58 1.31 1.08
N GLU A 58 -9.43 1.40 2.10
CA GLU A 58 -10.69 0.63 2.17
C GLU A 58 -11.66 1.04 1.06
N GLN A 59 -11.86 2.34 0.84
CA GLN A 59 -12.71 2.84 -0.25
C GLN A 59 -12.18 2.45 -1.64
N LEU A 60 -10.86 2.54 -1.86
CA LEU A 60 -10.23 2.14 -3.12
C LEU A 60 -10.26 0.63 -3.34
N GLY A 61 -10.16 -0.16 -2.26
CA GLY A 61 -10.27 -1.61 -2.30
C GLY A 61 -11.72 -2.08 -2.53
N GLU A 62 -12.69 -1.38 -1.96
CA GLU A 62 -14.12 -1.68 -2.10
C GLU A 62 -14.66 -1.29 -3.49
N TYR A 63 -14.05 -0.31 -4.16
CA TYR A 63 -14.34 0.03 -5.56
C TYR A 63 -13.75 -0.95 -6.60
N TRP A 64 -13.00 -1.96 -6.16
CA TRP A 64 -12.47 -3.06 -6.99
C TRP A 64 -13.23 -4.38 -6.75
N LEU A 65 -14.56 -4.31 -6.64
CA LEU A 65 -15.44 -5.48 -6.76
C LEU A 65 -16.24 -5.34 -8.07
N PRO A 66 -16.00 -6.19 -9.10
CA PRO A 66 -16.80 -6.23 -10.33
C PRO A 66 -18.22 -6.76 -10.10
#